data_AF-A0A924NYW9-F1
#
_entry.id   AF-A0A924NYW9-F1
#
_cell.length_a   1.000
_cell.length_b   1.000
_cell.length_c   1.000
_cell.angle_alpha   90.00
_cell.angle_beta   90.00
_cell.angle_gamma   90.00
#
_symmetry.space_group_name_H-M   'P 1'
#
loop_
_entity.id
_entity.type
_entity.pdbx_description
1 polymer ?
#
loop_
_entity_poly.entity_id
_entity_poly.type
_entity_poly.pdbx_seq_one_letter_code
_entity_poly.pdbx_strand_id
1 'polypeptide(L)'
;MQAFDRSSASRKPVRRVVIAGGGTAGWMVAAGLSKTLGKIVDIKLIESDEIGTVGVGEATIPTLMNFHNLLEINEQEFMAATQATFKLGISFENWRDRKENYIHSFGMTGTDHWTAGFQHFWMKGRERGLASDYGDYCLELKASLENRFAHLPNSGMNYAYHMDASRYARYLRTYSEKFGVQRIEGKIGKVATDPASGDITSLTLDSGSVIEADLFIDCTGFRGMLISETMKQEYEDWSHWLFNDSAIAVQTESIGPAVPLTRSIAHDSGWQWRIPLQHRVGNGIVYSSRYMADEAAKAHLMGNIQGKVLTEPRVIRFKPGQRAKTWSGNCVSIGLASGFLEPIESTSIHLIQRGIVRLMQMFPTNGICQSDIDEYNAQTRAEIEHIRDFIILHYNVTNRRDSPYWTDAAEMAVPASLKHRIDLFRETGRVFRMPAELFAENSWVQVMLGQGIMPAQHHQTADLMGDEELAGFLNGIRDAINRTVIQLPSHQMYME
;
A
#
# COMPACT_ATOMS: atom_id res chain seq x y z
N MET A 1 -4.41 48.38 18.79
CA MET A 1 -5.64 47.61 19.02
C MET A 1 -6.38 47.51 17.70
N GLN A 2 -6.03 46.53 16.87
CA GLN A 2 -6.74 46.24 15.62
C GLN A 2 -7.80 45.19 15.89
N ALA A 3 -8.92 45.33 15.20
CA ALA A 3 -10.16 44.61 15.40
C ALA A 3 -9.94 43.08 15.40
N PHE A 4 -10.32 42.44 16.50
CA PHE A 4 -10.62 41.02 16.49
C PHE A 4 -11.86 40.84 15.61
N ASP A 5 -11.65 40.13 14.50
CA ASP A 5 -12.65 39.85 13.50
C ASP A 5 -13.86 39.14 14.10
N ARG A 6 -15.05 39.68 13.79
CA ARG A 6 -16.35 39.14 14.17
C ARG A 6 -16.78 38.13 13.10
N SER A 7 -16.43 36.85 13.26
CA SER A 7 -17.15 35.78 12.56
C SER A 7 -17.11 34.42 13.27
N SER A 8 -17.31 34.36 14.58
CA SER A 8 -17.62 33.08 15.24
C SER A 8 -19.12 32.78 15.16
N ALA A 9 -19.67 32.67 13.94
CA ALA A 9 -20.90 31.90 13.79
C ALA A 9 -20.57 30.47 14.26
N SER A 10 -21.33 29.93 15.22
CA SER A 10 -21.08 28.57 15.71
C SER A 10 -21.21 27.60 14.54
N ARG A 11 -20.10 26.97 14.15
CA ARG A 11 -20.09 25.98 13.07
C ARG A 11 -21.00 24.81 13.46
N LYS A 12 -21.67 24.21 12.47
CA LYS A 12 -22.57 23.08 12.69
C LYS A 12 -21.76 21.87 13.17
N PRO A 13 -22.00 21.34 14.39
CA PRO A 13 -21.29 20.17 14.88
C PRO A 13 -21.53 18.93 14.00
N VAL A 14 -20.51 18.10 13.81
CA VAL A 14 -20.66 16.83 13.08
C VAL A 14 -21.15 15.76 14.04
N ARG A 15 -22.40 15.31 13.85
CA ARG A 15 -23.06 14.28 14.66
C ARG A 15 -23.50 13.07 13.85
N ARG A 16 -23.71 13.24 12.55
CA ARG A 16 -24.12 12.19 11.63
C ARG A 16 -23.05 12.03 10.55
N VAL A 17 -22.55 10.81 10.37
CA VAL A 17 -21.60 10.45 9.31
C VAL A 17 -22.25 9.41 8.41
N VAL A 18 -22.21 9.65 7.10
CA VAL A 18 -22.59 8.66 6.10
C VAL A 18 -21.36 8.24 5.30
N ILE A 19 -21.13 6.93 5.24
CA ILE A 19 -20.10 6.30 4.43
C ILE A 19 -20.80 5.75 3.18
N ALA A 20 -20.46 6.28 2.01
CA ALA A 20 -21.01 5.86 0.73
C ALA A 20 -20.09 4.85 0.06
N GLY A 21 -20.52 3.59 -0.03
CA GLY A 21 -19.72 2.49 -0.55
C GLY A 21 -19.13 1.63 0.56
N GLY A 22 -19.27 0.31 0.40
CA GLY A 22 -18.75 -0.69 1.32
C GLY A 22 -17.36 -1.18 0.93
N GLY A 23 -17.22 -2.51 0.85
CA GLY A 23 -15.93 -3.16 0.58
C GLY A 23 -14.87 -2.82 1.63
N THR A 24 -13.59 -2.99 1.28
CA THR A 24 -12.48 -2.76 2.21
C THR A 24 -12.43 -1.32 2.71
N ALA A 25 -12.56 -0.33 1.82
CA ALA A 25 -12.50 1.08 2.19
C ALA A 25 -13.63 1.47 3.15
N GLY A 26 -14.88 1.20 2.79
CA GLY A 26 -16.04 1.53 3.61
C GLY A 26 -16.01 0.89 4.99
N TRP A 27 -15.72 -0.41 5.06
CA TRP A 27 -15.71 -1.13 6.32
C TRP A 27 -14.49 -0.86 7.20
N MET A 28 -13.34 -0.48 6.63
CA MET A 28 -12.22 0.06 7.41
C MET A 28 -12.55 1.43 8.02
N VAL A 29 -13.19 2.32 7.24
CA VAL A 29 -13.66 3.63 7.75
C VAL A 29 -14.66 3.42 8.88
N ALA A 30 -15.66 2.57 8.66
CA ALA A 30 -16.68 2.25 9.65
C ALA A 30 -16.06 1.72 10.95
N ALA A 31 -15.09 0.80 10.87
CA ALA A 31 -14.42 0.25 12.04
C ALA A 31 -13.61 1.31 12.79
N GLY A 32 -12.83 2.13 12.07
CA GLY A 32 -12.04 3.23 12.64
C GLY A 32 -12.87 4.27 13.37
N LEU A 33 -13.93 4.75 12.71
CA LEU A 33 -14.83 5.76 13.27
C LEU A 33 -15.62 5.19 14.46
N SER A 34 -16.24 4.02 14.31
CA SER A 34 -17.19 3.50 15.32
C SER A 34 -16.52 3.06 16.62
N LYS A 35 -15.33 2.44 16.54
CA LYS A 35 -14.56 2.07 17.74
C LYS A 35 -14.27 3.28 18.62
N THR A 36 -13.97 4.43 18.01
CA THR A 36 -13.51 5.62 18.74
C THR A 36 -14.66 6.60 19.06
N LEU A 37 -15.56 6.82 18.10
CA LEU A 37 -16.57 7.89 18.14
C LEU A 37 -18.02 7.37 18.10
N GLY A 38 -18.25 6.06 18.00
CA GLY A 38 -19.60 5.49 17.83
C GLY A 38 -20.58 5.79 18.98
N LYS A 39 -20.08 6.24 20.14
CA LYS A 39 -20.93 6.71 21.26
C LYS A 39 -21.46 8.13 21.07
N ILE A 40 -20.87 8.94 20.20
CA ILE A 40 -21.17 10.37 20.04
C ILE A 40 -21.46 10.79 18.58
N VAL A 41 -21.29 9.87 17.63
CA VAL A 41 -21.58 10.04 16.20
C VAL A 41 -22.49 8.91 15.73
N ASP A 42 -23.60 9.26 15.07
CA ASP A 42 -24.46 8.32 14.32
C ASP A 42 -23.78 7.98 12.99
N ILE A 43 -23.41 6.71 12.80
CA ILE A 43 -22.64 6.26 11.64
C ILE A 43 -23.50 5.31 10.80
N LYS A 44 -23.72 5.69 9.55
CA LYS A 44 -24.44 4.90 8.55
C LYS A 44 -23.50 4.55 7.41
N LEU A 45 -23.54 3.31 6.96
CA LEU A 45 -22.83 2.86 5.76
C LEU A 45 -23.84 2.38 4.73
N ILE A 46 -23.77 2.94 3.52
CA ILE A 46 -24.62 2.56 2.39
C ILE A 46 -23.79 1.72 1.42
N GLU A 47 -24.19 0.48 1.18
CA GLU A 47 -23.59 -0.41 0.19
C GLU A 47 -24.67 -1.23 -0.53
N SER A 48 -24.35 -1.76 -1.71
CA SER A 48 -25.25 -2.64 -2.45
C SER A 48 -24.57 -3.98 -2.71
N ASP A 49 -25.30 -5.08 -2.46
CA ASP A 49 -24.80 -6.43 -2.71
C ASP A 49 -24.61 -6.73 -4.22
N GLU A 50 -25.21 -5.90 -5.08
CA GLU A 50 -25.03 -5.97 -6.55
C GLU A 50 -23.70 -5.37 -7.02
N ILE A 51 -23.04 -4.55 -6.19
CA ILE A 51 -21.77 -3.91 -6.54
C ILE A 51 -20.63 -4.77 -5.97
N GLY A 52 -20.02 -5.57 -6.85
CA GLY A 52 -18.89 -6.42 -6.49
C GLY A 52 -17.68 -5.60 -6.02
N THR A 53 -16.93 -6.14 -5.07
CA THR A 53 -15.58 -5.65 -4.72
C THR A 53 -14.58 -6.12 -5.77
N VAL A 54 -13.50 -5.36 -5.95
CA VAL A 54 -12.38 -5.78 -6.82
C VAL A 54 -11.75 -7.10 -6.32
N GLY A 55 -11.81 -7.36 -5.00
CA GLY A 55 -11.95 -8.70 -4.42
C GLY A 55 -10.86 -9.72 -4.77
N VAL A 56 -9.65 -9.28 -5.10
CA VAL A 56 -8.51 -10.17 -5.28
C VAL A 56 -7.82 -10.41 -3.94
N GLY A 57 -7.08 -11.51 -3.78
CA GLY A 57 -6.21 -11.66 -2.59
C GLY A 57 -5.28 -10.44 -2.52
N GLU A 58 -5.26 -9.75 -1.38
CA GLU A 58 -4.53 -8.51 -1.20
C GLU A 58 -3.31 -8.74 -0.31
N ALA A 59 -2.17 -8.22 -0.74
CA ALA A 59 -0.99 -8.09 0.07
C ALA A 59 -1.04 -6.77 0.84
N THR A 60 -0.50 -6.77 2.06
CA THR A 60 -0.47 -5.60 2.94
C THR A 60 0.97 -5.27 3.34
N ILE A 61 1.11 -4.28 4.21
CA ILE A 61 2.39 -3.85 4.80
C ILE A 61 2.23 -3.69 6.31
N PRO A 62 3.33 -3.58 7.08
CA PRO A 62 3.29 -3.69 8.55
C PRO A 62 2.38 -2.67 9.24
N THR A 63 2.06 -1.54 8.61
CA THR A 63 1.17 -0.53 9.19
C THR A 63 -0.22 -1.06 9.50
N LEU A 64 -0.68 -2.13 8.83
CA LEU A 64 -1.99 -2.72 9.12
C LEU A 64 -2.06 -3.28 10.56
N MET A 65 -0.95 -3.78 11.10
CA MET A 65 -0.87 -4.19 12.51
C MET A 65 -1.14 -3.02 13.44
N ASN A 66 -0.61 -1.82 13.15
CA ASN A 66 -0.89 -0.62 13.95
C ASN A 66 -2.37 -0.25 13.93
N PHE A 67 -3.04 -0.45 12.79
CA PHE A 67 -4.48 -0.23 12.68
C PHE A 67 -5.27 -1.26 13.50
N HIS A 68 -4.90 -2.54 13.43
CA HIS A 68 -5.52 -3.59 14.24
C HIS A 68 -5.30 -3.35 15.74
N ASN A 69 -4.11 -2.92 16.15
CA ASN A 69 -3.80 -2.55 17.53
C ASN A 69 -4.67 -1.38 18.02
N LEU A 70 -4.85 -0.34 17.20
CA LEU A 70 -5.75 0.77 17.51
C LEU A 70 -7.21 0.30 17.70
N LEU A 71 -7.62 -0.70 16.91
CA LEU A 71 -8.95 -1.30 16.99
C LEU A 71 -9.07 -2.42 18.02
N GLU A 72 -7.97 -2.79 18.68
CA GLU A 72 -7.90 -3.96 19.58
C GLU A 72 -8.38 -5.25 18.90
N ILE A 73 -8.07 -5.43 17.62
CA ILE A 73 -8.36 -6.64 16.85
C ILE A 73 -7.35 -7.72 17.22
N ASN A 74 -7.84 -8.92 17.54
CA ASN A 74 -6.99 -10.08 17.74
C ASN A 74 -6.47 -10.59 16.40
N GLU A 75 -5.14 -10.68 16.26
CA GLU A 75 -4.48 -11.08 15.03
C GLU A 75 -4.89 -12.50 14.57
N GLN A 76 -4.90 -13.48 15.48
CA GLN A 76 -5.23 -14.88 15.14
C GLN A 76 -6.67 -15.00 14.65
N GLU A 77 -7.62 -14.34 15.33
CA GLU A 77 -9.02 -14.28 14.92
C GLU A 77 -9.17 -13.67 13.52
N PHE A 78 -8.53 -12.52 13.29
CA PHE A 78 -8.53 -11.84 12.00
C PHE A 78 -7.93 -12.72 10.90
N MET A 79 -6.77 -13.33 11.14
CA MET A 79 -6.08 -14.15 10.15
C MET A 79 -6.91 -15.38 9.78
N ALA A 80 -7.50 -16.06 10.76
CA ALA A 80 -8.39 -17.19 10.52
C ALA A 80 -9.65 -16.77 9.72
N ALA A 81 -10.28 -15.65 10.09
CA ALA A 81 -11.47 -15.14 9.40
C ALA A 81 -11.20 -14.75 7.94
N THR A 82 -9.98 -14.28 7.65
CA THR A 82 -9.59 -13.74 6.34
C THR A 82 -8.71 -14.67 5.51
N GLN A 83 -8.46 -15.89 5.99
CA GLN A 83 -7.63 -16.89 5.32
C GLN A 83 -6.21 -16.35 5.05
N ALA A 84 -5.73 -15.54 6.00
CA ALA A 84 -4.50 -14.80 5.82
C ALA A 84 -3.27 -15.69 5.97
N THR A 85 -2.17 -15.27 5.37
CA THR A 85 -0.82 -15.82 5.61
C THR A 85 0.14 -14.67 5.93
N PHE A 86 1.30 -14.98 6.49
CA PHE A 86 2.30 -13.95 6.77
C PHE A 86 3.05 -13.53 5.49
N LYS A 87 3.50 -12.27 5.49
CA LYS A 87 4.31 -11.66 4.44
C LYS A 87 5.55 -11.04 5.07
N LEU A 88 6.73 -11.37 4.53
CA LEU A 88 8.03 -10.82 4.93
C LEU A 88 8.61 -9.85 3.89
N GLY A 89 8.03 -9.80 2.69
CA GLY A 89 8.53 -8.95 1.61
C GLY A 89 7.87 -9.24 0.27
N ILE A 90 8.51 -8.73 -0.78
CA ILE A 90 8.13 -8.90 -2.17
C ILE A 90 9.35 -9.41 -2.95
N SER A 91 9.20 -10.53 -3.66
CA SER A 91 10.17 -11.02 -4.64
C SER A 91 9.94 -10.31 -5.97
N PHE A 92 10.91 -9.50 -6.38
CA PHE A 92 10.92 -8.81 -7.66
C PHE A 92 11.71 -9.63 -8.67
N GLU A 93 11.00 -10.19 -9.65
CA GLU A 93 11.58 -11.06 -10.68
C GLU A 93 11.60 -10.39 -12.04
N ASN A 94 12.73 -10.44 -12.75
CA ASN A 94 12.93 -9.84 -14.07
C ASN A 94 12.79 -8.31 -14.15
N TRP A 95 12.85 -7.58 -13.03
CA TRP A 95 12.70 -6.12 -13.00
C TRP A 95 13.99 -5.40 -13.37
N ARG A 96 15.12 -5.83 -12.80
CA ARG A 96 16.44 -5.30 -13.12
C ARG A 96 16.81 -5.63 -14.57
N ASP A 97 16.82 -6.92 -14.89
CA ASP A 97 16.96 -7.49 -16.23
C ASP A 97 16.35 -8.90 -16.24
N ARG A 98 16.17 -9.54 -17.40
CA ARG A 98 15.68 -10.92 -17.47
C ARG A 98 16.55 -11.85 -16.64
N LYS A 99 15.91 -12.66 -15.78
CA LYS A 99 16.54 -13.61 -14.86
C LYS A 99 17.39 -12.97 -13.76
N GLU A 100 17.32 -11.65 -13.59
CA GLU A 100 17.91 -10.94 -12.46
C GLU A 100 16.81 -10.58 -11.45
N ASN A 101 16.84 -11.26 -10.30
CA ASN A 101 15.80 -11.18 -9.28
C ASN A 101 16.39 -10.61 -7.98
N TYR A 102 15.56 -9.94 -7.19
CA TYR A 102 15.91 -9.49 -5.84
C TYR A 102 14.67 -9.51 -4.94
N ILE A 103 14.86 -9.32 -3.63
CA ILE A 103 13.77 -9.21 -2.66
C ILE A 103 13.81 -7.83 -2.01
N HIS A 104 12.67 -7.15 -1.99
CA HIS A 104 12.41 -6.04 -1.09
C HIS A 104 11.70 -6.60 0.15
N SER A 105 12.45 -6.75 1.24
CA SER A 105 11.94 -7.27 2.50
C SER A 105 11.49 -6.14 3.42
N PHE A 106 10.67 -6.50 4.41
CA PHE A 106 10.53 -5.66 5.59
C PHE A 106 11.81 -5.70 6.45
N GLY A 107 11.78 -4.99 7.57
CA GLY A 107 12.88 -4.93 8.52
C GLY A 107 14.04 -4.05 8.06
N MET A 108 15.21 -4.31 8.63
CA MET A 108 16.44 -3.58 8.39
C MET A 108 17.52 -4.55 7.90
N THR A 109 18.45 -4.02 7.10
CA THR A 109 19.63 -4.78 6.67
C THR A 109 20.84 -4.32 7.49
N GLY A 110 21.47 -5.26 8.18
CA GLY A 110 22.69 -5.06 8.96
C GLY A 110 22.51 -4.17 10.18
N THR A 111 23.54 -3.37 10.48
CA THR A 111 23.57 -2.48 11.65
C THR A 111 24.17 -1.15 11.25
N ASP A 112 23.45 -0.07 11.53
CA ASP A 112 23.88 1.28 11.19
C ASP A 112 24.88 1.84 12.21
N HIS A 113 25.73 2.74 11.74
CA HIS A 113 26.43 3.70 12.60
C HIS A 113 25.65 5.02 12.58
N TRP A 114 25.68 5.80 13.67
CA TRP A 114 24.91 7.05 13.75
C TRP A 114 25.25 8.08 12.64
N THR A 115 26.42 7.96 12.00
CA THR A 115 26.82 8.80 10.85
C THR A 115 26.50 8.18 9.49
N ALA A 116 26.32 6.86 9.41
CA ALA A 116 26.35 6.12 8.15
C ALA A 116 25.53 4.83 8.26
N GLY A 117 24.58 4.67 7.33
CA GLY A 117 23.82 3.43 7.20
C GLY A 117 24.70 2.24 6.81
N PHE A 118 24.22 1.04 7.13
CA PHE A 118 24.91 -0.24 6.93
C PHE A 118 25.43 -0.44 5.50
N GLN A 119 24.70 0.05 4.48
CA GLN A 119 25.07 -0.09 3.08
C GLN A 119 26.46 0.44 2.76
N HIS A 120 26.96 1.44 3.51
CA HIS A 120 28.31 1.96 3.32
C HIS A 120 29.39 0.96 3.75
N PHE A 121 29.19 0.29 4.89
CA PHE A 121 30.09 -0.75 5.38
C PHE A 121 30.02 -2.00 4.48
N TRP A 122 28.82 -2.37 4.03
CA TRP A 122 28.64 -3.46 3.07
C TRP A 122 29.35 -3.17 1.73
N MET A 123 29.22 -1.95 1.19
CA MET A 123 29.92 -1.56 -0.03
C MET A 123 31.44 -1.65 0.14
N LYS A 124 31.98 -1.18 1.26
CA LYS A 124 33.41 -1.29 1.53
C LYS A 124 33.85 -2.75 1.68
N GLY A 125 33.06 -3.56 2.36
CA GLY A 125 33.30 -5.00 2.48
C GLY A 125 33.29 -5.69 1.12
N ARG A 126 32.37 -5.31 0.24
CA ARG A 126 32.29 -5.84 -1.13
C ARG A 126 33.52 -5.46 -1.97
N GLU A 127 33.95 -4.19 -1.93
CA GLU A 127 35.16 -3.71 -2.60
C GLU A 127 36.38 -4.56 -2.22
N ARG A 128 36.47 -4.94 -0.94
CA ARG A 128 37.57 -5.73 -0.38
C ARG A 128 37.37 -7.25 -0.47
N GLY A 129 36.28 -7.74 -1.07
CA GLY A 129 35.98 -9.18 -1.17
C GLY A 129 35.60 -9.86 0.15
N LEU A 130 35.13 -9.09 1.14
CA LEU A 130 34.78 -9.53 2.49
C LEU A 130 33.27 -9.70 2.71
N ALA A 131 32.44 -9.04 1.89
CA ALA A 131 30.98 -9.08 2.02
C ALA A 131 30.34 -10.20 1.19
N SER A 132 29.28 -10.79 1.72
CA SER A 132 28.34 -11.63 0.99
C SER A 132 27.24 -10.78 0.32
N ASP A 133 26.20 -11.43 -0.21
CA ASP A 133 25.08 -10.70 -0.80
C ASP A 133 24.41 -9.77 0.22
N TYR A 134 23.89 -8.62 -0.22
CA TYR A 134 23.27 -7.64 0.68
C TYR A 134 22.12 -8.27 1.49
N GLY A 135 21.35 -9.19 0.87
CA GLY A 135 20.25 -9.88 1.52
C GLY A 135 20.67 -10.83 2.64
N ASP A 136 21.93 -11.28 2.69
CA ASP A 136 22.45 -12.13 3.78
C ASP A 136 22.52 -11.43 5.13
N TYR A 137 22.37 -10.10 5.12
CA TYR A 137 22.41 -9.26 6.31
C TYR A 137 21.00 -8.79 6.74
N CYS A 138 19.92 -9.35 6.17
CA CYS A 138 18.54 -9.03 6.57
C CYS A 138 17.79 -10.29 7.02
N LEU A 139 17.23 -10.25 8.23
CA LEU A 139 16.53 -11.39 8.84
C LEU A 139 15.28 -11.79 8.05
N GLU A 140 14.41 -10.83 7.77
CA GLU A 140 13.16 -11.04 7.04
C GLU A 140 13.41 -11.60 5.65
N LEU A 141 14.42 -11.06 4.95
CA LEU A 141 14.82 -11.55 3.63
C LEU A 141 15.27 -13.01 3.70
N LYS A 142 16.16 -13.35 4.64
CA LYS A 142 16.67 -14.73 4.79
C LYS A 142 15.59 -15.71 5.22
N ALA A 143 14.74 -15.34 6.18
CA ALA A 143 13.59 -16.14 6.59
C ALA A 143 12.64 -16.38 5.41
N SER A 144 12.46 -15.39 4.55
CA SER A 144 11.59 -15.51 3.37
C SER A 144 12.12 -16.49 2.32
N LEU A 145 13.43 -16.52 2.08
CA LEU A 145 14.09 -17.47 1.17
C LEU A 145 13.97 -18.92 1.67
N GLU A 146 13.96 -19.11 2.99
CA GLU A 146 13.82 -20.43 3.61
C GLU A 146 12.35 -20.84 3.87
N ASN A 147 11.38 -20.00 3.50
CA ASN A 147 9.96 -20.20 3.81
C ASN A 147 9.69 -20.42 5.31
N ARG A 148 10.33 -19.62 6.17
CA ARG A 148 10.22 -19.71 7.62
C ARG A 148 9.56 -18.47 8.22
N PHE A 149 8.85 -18.67 9.32
CA PHE A 149 8.20 -17.57 10.05
C PHE A 149 7.90 -17.96 11.49
N ALA A 150 8.11 -17.03 12.42
CA ALA A 150 7.48 -17.00 13.74
C ALA A 150 7.57 -15.59 14.32
N HIS A 151 6.66 -15.26 15.25
CA HIS A 151 6.82 -14.08 16.08
C HIS A 151 8.11 -14.19 16.90
N LEU A 152 8.87 -13.08 16.97
CA LEU A 152 10.04 -12.95 17.82
C LEU A 152 9.77 -11.96 18.96
N PRO A 153 10.42 -12.12 20.13
CA PRO A 153 10.31 -11.17 21.24
C PRO A 153 10.57 -9.72 20.80
N ASN A 154 9.95 -8.76 21.48
CA ASN A 154 10.13 -7.32 21.26
C ASN A 154 9.90 -6.89 19.79
N SER A 155 9.01 -7.56 19.06
CA SER A 155 8.76 -7.31 17.63
C SER A 155 10.02 -7.50 16.76
N GLY A 156 10.86 -8.48 17.10
CA GLY A 156 12.11 -8.76 16.39
C GLY A 156 11.95 -9.32 14.97
N MET A 157 10.72 -9.58 14.51
CA MET A 157 10.39 -9.98 13.14
C MET A 157 9.39 -8.96 12.58
N ASN A 158 9.73 -8.31 11.47
CA ASN A 158 8.82 -7.39 10.78
C ASN A 158 8.02 -8.14 9.71
N TYR A 159 6.70 -7.99 9.73
CA TYR A 159 5.83 -8.72 8.82
C TYR A 159 4.54 -7.97 8.51
N ALA A 160 3.80 -8.51 7.56
CA ALA A 160 2.44 -8.11 7.23
C ALA A 160 1.64 -9.36 6.80
N TYR A 161 0.55 -9.15 6.08
CA TYR A 161 -0.36 -10.22 5.70
C TYR A 161 -0.63 -10.26 4.20
N HIS A 162 -0.79 -11.47 3.67
CA HIS A 162 -1.63 -11.73 2.51
C HIS A 162 -3.01 -12.12 3.02
N MET A 163 -4.09 -11.54 2.50
CA MET A 163 -5.45 -11.86 2.98
C MET A 163 -6.52 -11.79 1.90
N ASP A 164 -7.67 -12.40 2.17
CA ASP A 164 -8.88 -12.22 1.38
C ASP A 164 -9.57 -10.90 1.75
N ALA A 165 -9.48 -9.91 0.86
CA ALA A 165 -10.06 -8.58 1.09
C ALA A 165 -11.58 -8.58 1.29
N SER A 166 -12.30 -9.47 0.59
CA SER A 166 -13.76 -9.60 0.74
C SER A 166 -14.13 -10.19 2.10
N ARG A 167 -13.35 -11.17 2.58
CA ARG A 167 -13.51 -11.68 3.95
C ARG A 167 -13.10 -10.65 4.99
N TYR A 168 -12.07 -9.84 4.73
CA TYR A 168 -11.66 -8.77 5.63
C TYR A 168 -12.73 -7.68 5.76
N ALA A 169 -13.33 -7.25 4.65
CA ALA A 169 -14.46 -6.33 4.67
C ALA A 169 -15.64 -6.90 5.48
N ARG A 170 -15.96 -8.18 5.31
CA ARG A 170 -17.01 -8.85 6.10
C ARG A 170 -16.66 -8.96 7.59
N TYR A 171 -15.41 -9.26 7.92
CA TYR A 171 -14.93 -9.28 9.29
C TYR A 171 -15.10 -7.91 9.96
N LEU A 172 -14.68 -6.85 9.27
CA LEU A 172 -14.81 -5.48 9.73
C LEU A 172 -16.26 -4.99 9.79
N ARG A 173 -17.14 -5.50 8.92
CA ARG A 173 -18.58 -5.28 9.03
C ARG A 173 -19.11 -5.79 10.37
N THR A 174 -18.90 -7.07 10.65
CA THR A 174 -19.33 -7.68 11.92
C THR A 174 -18.71 -6.97 13.12
N TYR A 175 -17.46 -6.51 13.00
CA TYR A 175 -16.82 -5.69 14.03
C TYR A 175 -17.54 -4.35 14.23
N SER A 176 -17.79 -3.60 13.15
CA SER A 176 -18.35 -2.24 13.18
C SER A 176 -19.79 -2.21 13.68
N GLU A 177 -20.60 -3.21 13.32
CA GLU A 177 -21.99 -3.33 13.77
C GLU A 177 -22.07 -3.48 15.31
N LYS A 178 -21.05 -4.09 15.97
CA LYS A 178 -20.96 -4.14 17.45
C LYS A 178 -20.76 -2.76 18.09
N PHE A 179 -20.23 -1.80 17.35
CA PHE A 179 -20.01 -0.42 17.77
C PHE A 179 -21.09 0.54 17.24
N GLY A 180 -22.24 0.01 16.80
CA GLY A 180 -23.42 0.80 16.48
C GLY A 180 -23.51 1.32 15.04
N VAL A 181 -22.63 0.88 14.14
CA VAL A 181 -22.75 1.23 12.71
C VAL A 181 -24.01 0.60 12.12
N GLN A 182 -24.80 1.41 11.43
CA GLN A 182 -26.00 0.97 10.73
C GLN A 182 -25.68 0.73 9.26
N ARG A 183 -25.75 -0.53 8.82
CA ARG A 183 -25.72 -0.85 7.38
C ARG A 183 -27.08 -0.54 6.76
N ILE A 184 -27.05 0.17 5.64
CA ILE A 184 -28.20 0.41 4.78
C ILE A 184 -27.89 -0.23 3.44
N GLU A 185 -28.65 -1.28 3.09
CA GLU A 185 -28.58 -1.88 1.77
C GLU A 185 -29.27 -0.96 0.76
N GLY A 186 -28.60 -0.69 -0.35
CA GLY A 186 -29.20 -0.02 -1.49
C GLY A 186 -28.20 0.72 -2.35
N LYS A 187 -28.66 1.14 -3.53
CA LYS A 187 -27.91 1.99 -4.45
C LYS A 187 -28.28 3.44 -4.26
N ILE A 188 -27.29 4.32 -4.32
CA ILE A 188 -27.48 5.77 -4.28
C ILE A 188 -27.88 6.23 -5.69
N GLY A 189 -29.10 6.75 -5.81
CA GLY A 189 -29.65 7.25 -7.07
C GLY A 189 -29.44 8.75 -7.26
N LYS A 190 -29.43 9.53 -6.17
CA LYS A 190 -29.25 10.98 -6.21
C LYS A 190 -28.48 11.51 -5.01
N VAL A 191 -27.64 12.52 -5.25
CA VAL A 191 -26.94 13.30 -4.22
C VAL A 191 -27.51 14.71 -4.20
N ALA A 192 -27.92 15.21 -3.04
CA ALA A 192 -28.42 16.57 -2.86
C ALA A 192 -27.34 17.45 -2.23
N THR A 193 -27.26 18.71 -2.67
CA THR A 193 -26.32 19.71 -2.16
C THR A 193 -27.03 20.99 -1.76
N ASP A 194 -26.47 21.69 -0.78
CA ASP A 194 -26.91 23.04 -0.41
C ASP A 194 -26.50 24.04 -1.51
N PRO A 195 -27.43 24.85 -2.05
CA PRO A 195 -27.11 25.79 -3.12
C PRO A 195 -26.16 26.93 -2.70
N ALA A 196 -26.06 27.25 -1.41
CA ALA A 196 -25.25 28.36 -0.92
C ALA A 196 -23.82 27.94 -0.57
N SER A 197 -23.64 26.82 0.14
CA SER A 197 -22.31 26.31 0.51
C SER A 197 -21.72 25.32 -0.49
N GLY A 198 -22.57 24.63 -1.25
CA GLY A 198 -22.16 23.51 -2.11
C GLY A 198 -21.93 22.20 -1.34
N ASP A 199 -22.16 22.16 -0.03
CA ASP A 199 -22.02 20.95 0.79
C ASP A 199 -23.10 19.93 0.47
N ILE A 200 -22.79 18.64 0.65
CA ILE A 200 -23.76 17.55 0.51
C ILE A 200 -24.74 17.62 1.69
N THR A 201 -26.04 17.53 1.40
CA THR A 201 -27.09 17.53 2.42
C THR A 201 -27.67 16.14 2.66
N SER A 202 -27.83 15.33 1.60
CA SER A 202 -28.36 13.98 1.70
C SER A 202 -28.05 13.08 0.50
N LEU A 203 -28.16 11.77 0.72
CA LEU A 203 -28.16 10.75 -0.32
C LEU A 203 -29.56 10.14 -0.44
N THR A 204 -30.13 10.14 -1.64
CA THR A 204 -31.39 9.45 -1.94
C THR A 204 -31.08 8.12 -2.60
N LEU A 205 -31.57 7.03 -1.99
CA LEU A 205 -31.45 5.70 -2.54
C LEU A 205 -32.46 5.47 -3.67
N ASP A 206 -32.24 4.46 -4.51
CA ASP A 206 -33.18 4.05 -5.57
C ASP A 206 -34.55 3.65 -5.00
N SER A 207 -34.61 3.24 -3.72
CA SER A 207 -35.86 2.98 -2.99
C SER A 207 -36.66 4.25 -2.64
N GLY A 208 -36.10 5.43 -2.86
CA GLY A 208 -36.65 6.72 -2.43
C GLY A 208 -36.28 7.12 -1.00
N SER A 209 -35.58 6.25 -0.25
CA SER A 209 -35.12 6.57 1.11
C SER A 209 -34.10 7.71 1.08
N VAL A 210 -34.27 8.71 1.94
CA VAL A 210 -33.37 9.87 2.03
C VAL A 210 -32.55 9.78 3.32
N ILE A 211 -31.23 9.79 3.17
CA ILE A 211 -30.28 9.69 4.27
C ILE A 211 -29.49 11.00 4.37
N GLU A 212 -29.72 11.75 5.44
CA GLU A 212 -28.98 12.99 5.74
C GLU A 212 -27.76 12.73 6.62
N ALA A 213 -26.73 13.56 6.47
CA ALA A 213 -25.56 13.55 7.34
C ALA A 213 -24.97 14.96 7.48
N ASP A 214 -23.99 15.08 8.37
CA ASP A 214 -23.20 16.30 8.53
C ASP A 214 -21.83 16.17 7.85
N LEU A 215 -21.30 14.95 7.75
CA LEU A 215 -20.08 14.60 7.03
C LEU A 215 -20.31 13.34 6.18
N PHE A 216 -19.82 13.35 4.95
CA PHE A 216 -19.93 12.24 4.00
C PHE A 216 -18.54 11.69 3.66
N ILE A 217 -18.38 10.37 3.74
CA ILE A 217 -17.14 9.68 3.36
C ILE A 217 -17.38 8.93 2.04
N ASP A 218 -16.66 9.32 0.99
CA ASP A 218 -16.75 8.70 -0.33
C ASP A 218 -15.81 7.49 -0.41
N CYS A 219 -16.42 6.30 -0.38
CA CYS A 219 -15.80 5.00 -0.60
C CYS A 219 -16.38 4.32 -1.86
N THR A 220 -16.95 5.08 -2.80
CA THR A 220 -17.71 4.55 -3.96
C THR A 220 -16.83 4.01 -5.11
N GLY A 221 -15.56 3.77 -4.85
CA GLY A 221 -14.63 3.22 -5.85
C GLY A 221 -14.10 4.28 -6.82
N PHE A 222 -13.62 3.83 -7.99
CA PHE A 222 -13.11 4.72 -9.05
C PHE A 222 -14.12 5.77 -9.52
N ARG A 223 -15.42 5.50 -9.34
CA ARG A 223 -16.50 6.41 -9.70
C ARG A 223 -16.37 7.74 -8.95
N GLY A 224 -15.98 7.73 -7.67
CA GLY A 224 -15.90 8.93 -6.84
C GLY A 224 -17.20 9.73 -6.89
N MET A 225 -18.33 9.05 -6.67
CA MET A 225 -19.67 9.61 -6.86
C MET A 225 -19.89 10.92 -6.07
N LEU A 226 -19.33 11.01 -4.86
CA LEU A 226 -19.46 12.21 -4.06
C LEU A 226 -18.34 13.19 -4.43
N ILE A 227 -17.08 12.79 -4.32
CA ILE A 227 -15.95 13.72 -4.44
C ILE A 227 -15.74 14.24 -5.88
N SER A 228 -15.96 13.38 -6.88
CA SER A 228 -15.75 13.67 -8.30
C SER A 228 -17.03 14.15 -8.95
N GLU A 229 -18.11 13.36 -8.91
CA GLU A 229 -19.34 13.69 -9.64
C GLU A 229 -20.11 14.83 -8.96
N THR A 230 -20.12 14.91 -7.63
CA THR A 230 -20.89 15.94 -6.89
C THR A 230 -20.03 17.14 -6.52
N MET A 231 -18.93 16.94 -5.78
CA MET A 231 -18.04 17.99 -5.29
C MET A 231 -17.06 18.50 -6.35
N LYS A 232 -17.11 17.96 -7.57
CA LYS A 232 -16.34 18.41 -8.76
C LYS A 232 -14.83 18.49 -8.54
N GLN A 233 -14.26 17.62 -7.71
CA GLN A 233 -12.81 17.58 -7.53
C GLN A 233 -12.16 16.86 -8.72
N GLU A 234 -11.20 17.55 -9.34
CA GLU A 234 -10.46 17.05 -10.49
C GLU A 234 -9.59 15.85 -10.14
N TYR A 235 -9.22 15.08 -11.17
CA TYR A 235 -8.30 13.95 -11.06
C TYR A 235 -7.00 14.29 -11.77
N GLU A 236 -5.90 14.28 -11.01
CA GLU A 236 -4.56 14.45 -11.53
C GLU A 236 -4.08 13.13 -12.14
N ASP A 237 -3.78 13.14 -13.44
CA ASP A 237 -3.39 11.98 -14.22
C ASP A 237 -1.87 11.77 -14.21
N TRP A 238 -1.42 10.61 -13.74
CA TRP A 238 0.00 10.24 -13.70
C TRP A 238 0.39 9.20 -14.76
N SER A 239 -0.43 8.96 -15.78
CA SER A 239 -0.17 7.98 -16.84
C SER A 239 1.06 8.26 -17.71
N HIS A 240 1.57 9.49 -17.64
CA HIS A 240 2.82 9.90 -18.27
C HIS A 240 4.07 9.36 -17.56
N TRP A 241 3.95 8.95 -16.29
CA TRP A 241 5.00 8.23 -15.55
C TRP A 241 4.67 6.76 -15.28
N LEU A 242 3.39 6.43 -15.12
CA LEU A 242 2.93 5.09 -14.76
C LEU A 242 2.05 4.55 -15.87
N PHE A 243 2.60 3.66 -16.69
CA PHE A 243 1.96 3.34 -17.96
C PHE A 243 0.79 2.38 -17.85
N ASN A 244 0.76 1.56 -16.81
CA ASN A 244 -0.26 0.55 -16.65
C ASN A 244 -1.61 1.19 -16.31
N ASP A 245 -2.65 0.66 -16.91
CA ASP A 245 -4.03 1.15 -16.82
C ASP A 245 -5.04 0.00 -16.72
N SER A 246 -4.54 -1.23 -16.70
CA SER A 246 -5.35 -2.44 -16.82
C SER A 246 -4.77 -3.55 -15.97
N ALA A 247 -5.66 -4.35 -15.38
CA ALA A 247 -5.29 -5.58 -14.70
C ALA A 247 -6.26 -6.71 -15.03
N ILE A 248 -5.79 -7.96 -14.99
CA ILE A 248 -6.64 -9.15 -15.01
C ILE A 248 -6.34 -9.97 -13.77
N ALA A 249 -7.37 -10.28 -12.99
CA ALA A 249 -7.26 -11.01 -11.74
C ALA A 249 -7.92 -12.39 -11.83
N VAL A 250 -7.29 -13.43 -11.25
CA VAL A 250 -7.79 -14.80 -11.21
C VAL A 250 -7.30 -15.55 -9.97
N GLN A 251 -8.15 -16.38 -9.37
CA GLN A 251 -7.79 -17.24 -8.25
C GLN A 251 -7.52 -18.68 -8.73
N THR A 252 -6.54 -19.33 -8.10
CA THR A 252 -6.24 -20.75 -8.34
C THR A 252 -6.17 -21.53 -7.02
N GLU A 253 -6.41 -22.85 -7.07
CA GLU A 253 -6.11 -23.76 -5.96
C GLU A 253 -4.61 -23.71 -5.62
N SER A 254 -4.29 -23.80 -4.33
CA SER A 254 -2.90 -23.94 -3.90
C SER A 254 -2.31 -25.27 -4.35
N ILE A 255 -1.08 -25.26 -4.85
CA ILE A 255 -0.34 -26.47 -5.28
C ILE A 255 0.77 -26.89 -4.31
N GLY A 256 0.85 -26.23 -3.14
CA GLY A 256 1.88 -26.45 -2.14
C GLY A 256 1.77 -25.44 -1.00
N PRO A 257 2.72 -25.51 -0.03
CA PRO A 257 2.76 -24.61 1.12
C PRO A 257 2.78 -23.12 0.74
N ALA A 258 2.18 -22.29 1.59
CA ALA A 258 2.23 -20.84 1.40
C ALA A 258 3.64 -20.28 1.64
N VAL A 259 4.15 -19.52 0.67
CA VAL A 259 5.44 -18.81 0.77
C VAL A 259 5.21 -17.46 1.46
N PRO A 260 6.07 -17.01 2.40
CA PRO A 260 5.90 -15.73 3.08
C PRO A 260 6.32 -14.51 2.22
N LEU A 261 6.07 -14.55 0.91
CA LEU A 261 6.39 -13.49 -0.05
C LEU A 261 5.23 -13.28 -1.03
N THR A 262 5.00 -12.01 -1.35
CA THR A 262 4.34 -11.66 -2.62
C THR A 262 5.36 -11.80 -3.74
N ARG A 263 4.96 -12.34 -4.90
CA ARG A 263 5.81 -12.30 -6.10
C ARG A 263 5.33 -11.20 -7.03
N SER A 264 6.27 -10.41 -7.55
CA SER A 264 6.08 -9.39 -8.58
C SER A 264 6.97 -9.76 -9.76
N ILE A 265 6.38 -10.23 -10.85
CA ILE A 265 7.10 -10.84 -11.97
C ILE A 265 6.96 -9.95 -13.19
N ALA A 266 8.01 -9.23 -13.55
CA ALA A 266 8.03 -8.38 -14.73
C ALA A 266 7.96 -9.22 -16.03
N HIS A 267 7.15 -8.76 -16.98
CA HIS A 267 6.96 -9.32 -18.31
C HIS A 267 7.25 -8.27 -19.37
N ASP A 268 6.80 -8.44 -20.62
CA ASP A 268 7.22 -7.57 -21.73
C ASP A 268 6.50 -6.21 -21.74
N SER A 269 5.32 -6.08 -21.12
CA SER A 269 4.58 -4.80 -21.06
C SER A 269 3.71 -4.68 -19.80
N GLY A 270 4.31 -4.98 -18.66
CA GLY A 270 3.63 -5.06 -17.37
C GLY A 270 4.26 -6.11 -16.46
N TRP A 271 3.51 -6.53 -15.45
CA TRP A 271 3.99 -7.49 -14.45
C TRP A 271 2.85 -8.34 -13.89
N GLN A 272 3.19 -9.52 -13.35
CA GLN A 272 2.25 -10.44 -12.73
C GLN A 272 2.46 -10.52 -11.23
N TRP A 273 1.38 -10.46 -10.44
CA TRP A 273 1.43 -10.77 -9.02
C TRP A 273 1.06 -12.23 -8.73
N ARG A 274 1.63 -12.76 -7.64
CA ARG A 274 1.19 -14.01 -7.02
C ARG A 274 1.17 -13.84 -5.49
N ILE A 275 0.01 -14.04 -4.90
CA ILE A 275 -0.27 -13.79 -3.48
C ILE A 275 -0.81 -15.08 -2.84
N PRO A 276 -0.03 -15.75 -1.96
CA PRO A 276 -0.44 -17.00 -1.33
C PRO A 276 -1.38 -16.76 -0.14
N LEU A 277 -2.54 -17.41 -0.15
CA LEU A 277 -3.45 -17.52 1.00
C LEU A 277 -3.42 -18.96 1.54
N GLN A 278 -4.11 -19.23 2.66
CA GLN A 278 -4.08 -20.54 3.30
C GLN A 278 -4.51 -21.71 2.40
N HIS A 279 -5.49 -21.50 1.51
CA HIS A 279 -6.07 -22.58 0.69
C HIS A 279 -6.11 -22.27 -0.81
N ARG A 280 -5.70 -21.07 -1.21
CA ARG A 280 -5.72 -20.65 -2.61
C ARG A 280 -4.62 -19.62 -2.89
N VAL A 281 -4.42 -19.31 -4.16
CA VAL A 281 -3.49 -18.29 -4.61
C VAL A 281 -4.24 -17.22 -5.41
N GLY A 282 -4.02 -15.95 -5.05
CA GLY A 282 -4.44 -14.81 -5.86
C GLY A 282 -3.39 -14.52 -6.92
N ASN A 283 -3.79 -14.49 -8.19
CA ASN A 283 -2.92 -14.18 -9.31
C ASN A 283 -3.51 -13.02 -10.11
N GLY A 284 -2.65 -12.29 -10.79
CA GLY A 284 -3.12 -11.36 -11.80
C GLY A 284 -1.98 -10.68 -12.54
N ILE A 285 -2.30 -10.10 -13.68
CA ILE A 285 -1.37 -9.34 -14.52
C ILE A 285 -1.80 -7.89 -14.54
N VAL A 286 -0.88 -6.97 -14.28
CA VAL A 286 -1.01 -5.53 -14.48
C VAL A 286 -0.28 -5.18 -15.77
N TYR A 287 -0.91 -4.44 -16.67
CA TYR A 287 -0.35 -4.11 -17.99
C TYR A 287 -0.83 -2.76 -18.49
N SER A 288 -0.17 -2.27 -19.53
CA SER A 288 -0.56 -1.05 -20.24
C SER A 288 -1.30 -1.39 -21.52
N SER A 289 -2.54 -0.92 -21.65
CA SER A 289 -3.36 -1.10 -22.86
C SER A 289 -2.74 -0.49 -24.12
N ARG A 290 -1.79 0.45 -23.95
CA ARG A 290 -0.99 1.05 -25.04
C ARG A 290 -0.01 0.07 -25.69
N TYR A 291 0.41 -0.97 -24.96
CA TYR A 291 1.45 -1.91 -25.40
C TYR A 291 0.94 -3.35 -25.52
N MET A 292 -0.14 -3.70 -24.84
CA MET A 292 -0.68 -5.06 -24.83
C MET A 292 -2.20 -5.07 -24.81
N ALA A 293 -2.82 -5.85 -25.71
CA ALA A 293 -4.27 -6.06 -25.73
C ALA A 293 -4.73 -7.03 -24.64
N ASP A 294 -5.96 -6.87 -24.17
CA ASP A 294 -6.55 -7.69 -23.10
C ASP A 294 -6.45 -9.20 -23.34
N GLU A 295 -6.73 -9.66 -24.57
CA GLU A 295 -6.68 -11.09 -24.90
C GLU A 295 -5.26 -11.65 -24.82
N ALA A 296 -4.25 -10.85 -25.20
CA ALA A 296 -2.85 -11.24 -25.06
C ALA A 296 -2.44 -11.29 -23.57
N ALA A 297 -2.84 -10.29 -22.78
CA ALA A 297 -2.60 -10.27 -21.34
C ALA A 297 -3.26 -11.46 -20.62
N LYS A 298 -4.50 -11.79 -21.01
CA LYS A 298 -5.23 -12.95 -20.50
C LYS A 298 -4.53 -14.26 -20.86
N ALA A 299 -4.19 -14.46 -22.13
CA ALA A 299 -3.49 -15.66 -22.57
C ALA A 299 -2.15 -15.84 -21.84
N HIS A 300 -1.41 -14.74 -21.67
CA HIS A 300 -0.13 -14.72 -20.93
C HIS A 300 -0.31 -15.11 -19.47
N LEU A 301 -1.25 -14.49 -18.76
CA LEU A 301 -1.57 -14.83 -17.37
C LEU A 301 -1.94 -16.30 -17.24
N MET A 302 -2.87 -16.77 -18.07
CA MET A 302 -3.36 -18.16 -18.00
C MET A 302 -2.28 -19.20 -18.33
N GLY A 303 -1.28 -18.84 -19.15
CA GLY A 303 -0.12 -19.69 -19.44
C GLY A 303 0.90 -19.78 -18.31
N ASN A 304 0.90 -18.83 -17.36
CA ASN A 304 1.90 -18.73 -16.28
C ASN A 304 1.36 -19.10 -14.89
N ILE A 305 0.04 -19.18 -14.70
CA ILE A 305 -0.55 -19.59 -13.43
C ILE A 305 -0.44 -21.10 -13.21
N GLN A 306 -0.45 -21.50 -11.94
CA GLN A 306 -0.41 -22.88 -11.52
C GLN A 306 -1.62 -23.19 -10.64
N GLY A 307 -2.06 -24.46 -10.67
CA GLY A 307 -3.24 -24.92 -9.96
C GLY A 307 -4.53 -24.74 -10.77
N LYS A 308 -5.60 -25.39 -10.32
CA LYS A 308 -6.91 -25.29 -10.96
C LYS A 308 -7.49 -23.89 -10.76
N VAL A 309 -8.02 -23.30 -11.83
CA VAL A 309 -8.67 -21.99 -11.81
C VAL A 309 -10.00 -22.07 -11.04
N LEU A 310 -10.20 -21.14 -10.11
CA LEU A 310 -11.35 -21.08 -9.22
C LEU A 310 -12.36 -19.99 -9.61
N THR A 311 -11.92 -18.98 -10.35
CA THR A 311 -12.74 -17.81 -10.72
C THR A 311 -12.52 -17.45 -12.19
N GLU A 312 -13.51 -16.83 -12.82
CA GLU A 312 -13.32 -16.28 -14.16
C GLU A 312 -12.37 -15.07 -14.12
N PRO A 313 -11.38 -14.97 -15.03
CA PRO A 313 -10.52 -13.81 -15.13
C PRO A 313 -11.32 -12.55 -15.50
N ARG A 314 -11.17 -11.48 -14.71
CA ARG A 314 -11.87 -10.20 -14.94
C ARG A 314 -10.89 -9.10 -15.30
N VAL A 315 -11.17 -8.38 -16.39
CA VAL A 315 -10.44 -7.16 -16.73
C VAL A 315 -10.91 -6.02 -15.83
N ILE A 316 -9.96 -5.35 -15.21
CA ILE A 316 -10.15 -4.18 -14.36
C ILE A 316 -9.42 -3.03 -15.04
N ARG A 317 -10.12 -1.95 -15.34
CA ARG A 317 -9.52 -0.71 -15.85
C ARG A 317 -9.28 0.23 -14.68
N PHE A 318 -8.16 0.91 -14.71
CA PHE A 318 -7.80 1.92 -13.74
C PHE A 318 -6.98 3.02 -14.39
N LYS A 319 -6.80 4.11 -13.65
CA LYS A 319 -5.96 5.23 -14.05
C LYS A 319 -5.07 5.58 -12.87
N PRO A 320 -3.73 5.64 -13.03
CA PRO A 320 -2.86 6.07 -11.95
C PRO A 320 -3.00 7.57 -11.72
N GLY A 321 -3.11 7.99 -10.46
CA GLY A 321 -3.35 9.38 -10.12
C GLY A 321 -3.99 9.61 -8.77
N GLN A 322 -4.35 10.86 -8.51
CA GLN A 322 -4.97 11.29 -7.26
C GLN A 322 -6.02 12.37 -7.52
N ARG A 323 -7.04 12.47 -6.66
CA ARG A 323 -7.88 13.67 -6.60
C ARG A 323 -7.07 14.90 -6.19
N ALA A 324 -7.35 16.04 -6.82
CA ALA A 324 -6.69 17.31 -6.51
C ALA A 324 -6.85 17.70 -5.02
N LYS A 325 -8.03 17.44 -4.46
CA LYS A 325 -8.33 17.45 -3.02
C LYS A 325 -9.11 16.19 -2.65
N THR A 326 -8.69 15.54 -1.57
CA THR A 326 -9.34 14.35 -1.01
C THR A 326 -10.31 14.69 0.12
N TRP A 327 -10.27 15.92 0.63
CA TRP A 327 -11.33 16.53 1.46
C TRP A 327 -11.80 17.83 0.80
N SER A 328 -13.09 17.93 0.46
CA SER A 328 -13.73 19.14 -0.06
C SER A 328 -15.09 19.35 0.61
N GLY A 329 -15.33 20.54 1.19
CA GLY A 329 -16.53 20.85 1.96
C GLY A 329 -16.75 19.83 3.08
N ASN A 330 -17.94 19.23 3.13
CA ASN A 330 -18.26 18.12 4.02
C ASN A 330 -18.09 16.71 3.42
N CYS A 331 -17.25 16.56 2.39
CA CYS A 331 -16.94 15.27 1.77
C CYS A 331 -15.46 14.90 1.90
N VAL A 332 -15.18 13.69 2.36
CA VAL A 332 -13.82 13.10 2.41
C VAL A 332 -13.79 11.83 1.57
N SER A 333 -12.93 11.75 0.57
CA SER A 333 -12.74 10.54 -0.24
C SER A 333 -11.66 9.64 0.34
N ILE A 334 -11.94 8.34 0.45
CA ILE A 334 -10.99 7.33 0.96
C ILE A 334 -10.99 6.10 0.04
N GLY A 335 -9.82 5.50 -0.16
CA GLY A 335 -9.64 4.39 -1.10
C GLY A 335 -9.67 4.87 -2.55
N LEU A 336 -10.23 4.06 -3.46
CA LEU A 336 -10.18 4.33 -4.91
C LEU A 336 -10.87 5.64 -5.31
N ALA A 337 -11.77 6.18 -4.49
CA ALA A 337 -12.39 7.48 -4.73
C ALA A 337 -11.38 8.63 -4.62
N SER A 338 -10.33 8.46 -3.79
CA SER A 338 -9.29 9.45 -3.50
C SER A 338 -8.12 9.44 -4.47
N GLY A 339 -7.87 8.31 -5.14
CA GLY A 339 -6.70 8.09 -5.98
C GLY A 339 -6.41 6.60 -6.15
N PHE A 340 -5.50 6.28 -7.06
CA PHE A 340 -5.06 4.91 -7.26
C PHE A 340 -3.62 4.85 -7.75
N LEU A 341 -2.89 3.90 -7.19
CA LEU A 341 -1.60 3.43 -7.64
C LEU A 341 -1.66 1.90 -7.72
N GLU A 342 -0.98 1.34 -8.70
CA GLU A 342 -0.95 -0.11 -8.90
C GLU A 342 -0.33 -0.86 -7.70
N PRO A 343 -0.71 -2.14 -7.47
CA PRO A 343 -0.42 -2.84 -6.21
C PRO A 343 1.01 -3.40 -6.10
N ILE A 344 1.98 -2.84 -6.82
CA ILE A 344 3.38 -3.33 -6.87
C ILE A 344 4.04 -3.37 -5.48
N GLU A 345 3.70 -2.41 -4.62
CA GLU A 345 4.23 -2.26 -3.25
C GLU A 345 3.14 -2.40 -2.17
N SER A 346 1.99 -3.02 -2.51
CA SER A 346 0.93 -3.36 -1.54
C SER A 346 0.35 -2.17 -0.75
N THR A 347 0.23 -1.00 -1.38
CA THR A 347 -0.08 0.27 -0.70
C THR A 347 -1.56 0.63 -0.60
N SER A 348 -2.47 -0.06 -1.31
CA SER A 348 -3.89 0.31 -1.36
C SER A 348 -4.57 0.36 0.02
N ILE A 349 -4.44 -0.70 0.82
CA ILE A 349 -5.00 -0.75 2.18
C ILE A 349 -4.30 0.24 3.11
N HIS A 350 -2.99 0.43 2.94
CA HIS A 350 -2.25 1.42 3.70
C HIS A 350 -2.81 2.83 3.49
N LEU A 351 -3.06 3.23 2.23
CA LEU A 351 -3.62 4.54 1.91
C LEU A 351 -5.03 4.74 2.50
N ILE A 352 -5.85 3.68 2.52
CA ILE A 352 -7.14 3.69 3.23
C ILE A 352 -6.92 3.97 4.73
N GLN A 353 -6.03 3.20 5.38
CA GLN A 353 -5.69 3.39 6.79
C GLN A 353 -5.22 4.81 7.08
N ARG A 354 -4.35 5.37 6.24
CA ARG A 354 -3.83 6.73 6.44
C ARG A 354 -4.91 7.79 6.30
N GLY A 355 -5.80 7.65 5.32
CA GLY A 355 -6.98 8.51 5.18
C GLY A 355 -7.87 8.49 6.42
N ILE A 356 -8.07 7.31 7.03
CA ILE A 356 -8.87 7.14 8.26
C ILE A 356 -8.17 7.77 9.46
N VAL A 357 -6.90 7.42 9.71
CA VAL A 357 -6.14 7.91 10.88
C VAL A 357 -6.02 9.42 10.84
N ARG A 358 -5.72 10.00 9.67
CA ARG A 358 -5.61 11.45 9.50
C ARG A 358 -6.97 12.15 9.73
N LEU A 359 -8.05 11.57 9.22
CA LEU A 359 -9.41 12.09 9.46
C LEU A 359 -9.75 12.04 10.95
N MET A 360 -9.38 10.97 11.64
CA MET A 360 -9.59 10.83 13.08
C MET A 360 -8.79 11.84 13.90
N GLN A 361 -7.55 12.13 13.51
CA GLN A 361 -6.71 13.14 14.14
C GLN A 361 -7.26 14.57 13.95
N MET A 362 -8.01 14.80 12.86
CA MET A 362 -8.60 16.09 12.49
C MET A 362 -10.13 16.04 12.49
N PHE A 363 -10.73 15.18 13.31
CA PHE A 363 -12.17 14.94 13.22
C PHE A 363 -12.96 16.20 13.65
N PRO A 364 -13.88 16.71 12.81
CA PRO A 364 -14.47 18.04 12.98
C PRO A 364 -15.67 18.05 13.95
N THR A 365 -15.48 17.62 15.20
CA THR A 365 -16.57 17.46 16.19
C THR A 365 -17.42 18.72 16.38
N ASN A 366 -16.77 19.89 16.43
CA ASN A 366 -17.45 21.18 16.62
C ASN A 366 -17.75 21.90 15.30
N GLY A 367 -17.69 21.17 14.19
CA GLY A 367 -17.94 21.65 12.85
C GLY A 367 -16.68 21.79 12.02
N ILE A 368 -16.85 21.68 10.71
CA ILE A 368 -15.78 21.63 9.71
C ILE A 368 -15.14 23.00 9.56
N CYS A 369 -13.80 23.04 9.49
CA CYS A 369 -13.08 24.28 9.25
C CYS A 369 -12.00 24.14 8.19
N GLN A 370 -11.72 25.25 7.52
CA GLN A 370 -10.84 25.24 6.35
C GLN A 370 -9.41 24.82 6.69
N SER A 371 -8.90 25.15 7.89
CA SER A 371 -7.56 24.75 8.32
C SER A 371 -7.40 23.23 8.43
N ASP A 372 -8.42 22.52 8.92
CA ASP A 372 -8.38 21.05 9.00
C ASP A 372 -8.39 20.45 7.59
N ILE A 373 -9.20 21.01 6.69
CA ILE A 373 -9.28 20.57 5.29
C ILE A 373 -7.93 20.78 4.58
N ASP A 374 -7.33 21.95 4.75
CA ASP A 374 -6.07 22.30 4.07
C ASP A 374 -4.93 21.41 4.56
N GLU A 375 -4.82 21.20 5.88
CA GLU A 375 -3.81 20.33 6.47
C GLU A 375 -4.01 18.86 6.06
N TYR A 376 -5.25 18.36 6.09
CA TYR A 376 -5.55 17.00 5.64
C TYR A 376 -5.12 16.77 4.19
N ASN A 377 -5.45 17.70 3.31
CA ASN A 377 -5.11 17.62 1.89
C ASN A 377 -3.60 17.73 1.66
N ALA A 378 -2.90 18.62 2.36
CA ALA A 378 -1.45 18.79 2.26
C ALA A 378 -0.71 17.51 2.65
N GLN A 379 -1.04 16.92 3.81
CA GLN A 379 -0.43 15.66 4.23
C GLN A 379 -0.77 14.49 3.31
N THR A 380 -2.02 14.42 2.82
CA THR A 380 -2.45 13.35 1.92
C THR A 380 -1.69 13.41 0.59
N ARG A 381 -1.52 14.62 0.02
CA ARG A 381 -0.75 14.85 -1.20
C ARG A 381 0.73 14.49 -1.03
N ALA A 382 1.38 14.95 0.04
CA ALA A 382 2.80 14.65 0.26
C ALA A 382 3.08 13.14 0.38
N GLU A 383 2.20 12.41 1.07
CA GLU A 383 2.35 10.96 1.27
C GLU A 383 2.19 10.15 -0.02
N ILE A 384 1.18 10.45 -0.83
CA ILE A 384 0.93 9.71 -2.07
C ILE A 384 1.90 10.09 -3.20
N GLU A 385 2.39 11.34 -3.24
CA GLU A 385 3.46 11.72 -4.18
C GLU A 385 4.77 10.97 -3.86
N HIS A 386 5.11 10.79 -2.58
CA HIS A 386 6.24 9.94 -2.18
C HIS A 386 6.05 8.48 -2.61
N ILE A 387 4.85 7.92 -2.43
CA ILE A 387 4.55 6.55 -2.84
C ILE A 387 4.60 6.41 -4.37
N ARG A 388 4.05 7.39 -5.10
CA ARG A 388 4.13 7.46 -6.56
C ARG A 388 5.58 7.41 -7.02
N ASP A 389 6.45 8.24 -6.44
CA ASP A 389 7.86 8.30 -6.82
C ASP A 389 8.56 6.95 -6.59
N PHE A 390 8.26 6.26 -5.49
CA PHE A 390 8.79 4.92 -5.25
C PHE A 390 8.28 3.88 -6.26
N ILE A 391 7.04 4.00 -6.74
CA ILE A 391 6.51 3.12 -7.79
C ILE A 391 7.16 3.43 -9.14
N ILE A 392 7.35 4.72 -9.48
CA ILE A 392 8.05 5.14 -10.70
C ILE A 392 9.49 4.58 -10.72
N LEU A 393 10.17 4.55 -9.57
CA LEU A 393 11.51 3.97 -9.43
C LEU A 393 11.60 2.57 -10.03
N HIS A 394 10.63 1.69 -9.75
CA HIS A 394 10.63 0.32 -10.23
C HIS A 394 10.63 0.21 -11.75
N TYR A 395 9.94 1.12 -12.43
CA TYR A 395 9.87 1.16 -13.88
C TYR A 395 11.09 1.83 -14.52
N ASN A 396 11.56 2.92 -13.93
CA ASN A 396 12.61 3.75 -14.53
C ASN A 396 14.01 3.16 -14.34
N VAL A 397 14.31 2.60 -13.17
CA VAL A 397 15.63 2.06 -12.85
C VAL A 397 15.71 0.62 -13.36
N THR A 398 15.92 0.42 -14.65
CA THR A 398 15.99 -0.94 -15.22
C THR A 398 17.03 -1.02 -16.33
N ASN A 399 17.65 -2.20 -16.46
CA ASN A 399 18.55 -2.52 -17.57
C ASN A 399 17.79 -3.06 -18.78
N ARG A 400 16.48 -3.36 -18.64
CA ARG A 400 15.67 -3.90 -19.72
C ARG A 400 15.51 -2.88 -20.85
N ARG A 401 15.83 -3.31 -22.06
CA ARG A 401 15.57 -2.61 -23.34
C ARG A 401 15.01 -3.58 -24.39
N ASP A 402 14.49 -4.71 -23.93
CA ASP A 402 14.07 -5.83 -24.77
C ASP A 402 12.61 -5.72 -25.25
N SER A 403 11.89 -4.66 -24.87
CA SER A 403 10.59 -4.31 -25.41
C SER A 403 10.43 -2.78 -25.53
N PRO A 404 9.49 -2.29 -26.38
CA PRO A 404 9.15 -0.88 -26.43
C PRO A 404 8.74 -0.33 -25.05
N TYR A 405 7.96 -1.09 -24.29
CA TYR A 405 7.53 -0.71 -22.95
C TYR A 405 8.69 -0.42 -22.00
N TRP A 406 9.70 -1.30 -21.94
CA TRP A 406 10.85 -1.10 -21.05
C TRP A 406 11.81 -0.03 -21.54
N THR A 407 11.91 0.15 -22.86
CA THR A 407 12.67 1.26 -23.44
C THR A 407 12.05 2.59 -23.01
N ASP A 408 10.73 2.74 -23.22
CA ASP A 408 10.01 3.96 -22.88
C ASP A 408 10.01 4.20 -21.35
N ALA A 409 9.87 3.15 -20.53
CA ALA A 409 9.88 3.26 -19.07
C ALA A 409 11.24 3.71 -18.52
N ALA A 410 12.34 3.25 -19.13
CA ALA A 410 13.68 3.63 -18.71
C ALA A 410 14.10 5.02 -19.20
N GLU A 411 13.51 5.50 -20.31
CA GLU A 411 13.83 6.79 -20.93
C GLU A 411 12.88 7.92 -20.52
N MET A 412 11.74 7.62 -19.89
CA MET A 412 10.80 8.65 -19.46
C MET A 412 11.43 9.64 -18.47
N ALA A 413 11.03 10.90 -18.58
CA ALA A 413 11.32 11.89 -17.55
C ALA A 413 10.63 11.49 -16.23
N VAL A 414 11.31 11.70 -15.11
CA VAL A 414 10.78 11.42 -13.77
C VAL A 414 10.62 12.70 -12.96
N PRO A 415 9.80 12.71 -11.89
CA PRO A 415 9.71 13.83 -10.97
C PRO A 415 11.08 14.25 -10.43
N ALA A 416 11.30 15.56 -10.24
CA ALA A 416 12.57 16.08 -9.74
C ALA A 416 12.94 15.52 -8.35
N SER A 417 11.93 15.28 -7.50
CA SER A 417 12.05 14.60 -6.20
C SER A 417 12.65 13.20 -6.32
N LEU A 418 12.12 12.38 -7.24
CA LEU A 418 12.66 11.05 -7.50
C LEU A 418 14.06 11.10 -8.12
N LYS A 419 14.27 11.97 -9.11
CA LYS A 419 15.59 12.15 -9.74
C LYS A 419 16.66 12.46 -8.70
N HIS A 420 16.37 13.38 -7.78
CA HIS A 420 17.29 13.73 -6.70
C HIS A 420 17.65 12.53 -5.83
N ARG A 421 16.68 11.70 -5.44
CA ARG A 421 16.93 10.48 -4.63
C ARG A 421 17.80 9.47 -5.37
N ILE A 422 17.52 9.24 -6.65
CA ILE A 422 18.29 8.34 -7.51
C ILE A 422 19.74 8.82 -7.62
N ASP A 423 19.94 10.11 -7.91
CA ASP A 423 21.28 10.69 -8.08
C ASP A 423 22.06 10.66 -6.76
N LEU A 424 21.42 11.03 -5.64
CA LEU A 424 22.05 11.00 -4.32
C LEU A 424 22.57 9.60 -3.95
N PHE A 425 21.75 8.57 -4.20
CA PHE A 425 22.15 7.20 -3.96
C PHE A 425 23.21 6.73 -4.93
N ARG A 426 23.06 6.99 -6.23
CA ARG A 426 24.03 6.62 -7.27
C ARG A 426 25.40 7.25 -7.02
N GLU A 427 25.45 8.51 -6.59
CA GLU A 427 26.71 9.22 -6.40
C GLU A 427 27.37 8.86 -5.07
N THR A 428 26.60 8.71 -3.99
CA THR A 428 27.15 8.68 -2.62
C THR A 428 26.66 7.54 -1.73
N GLY A 429 25.74 6.71 -2.22
CA GLY A 429 25.14 5.60 -1.47
C GLY A 429 24.22 6.06 -0.33
N ARG A 430 23.88 7.35 -0.29
CA ARG A 430 23.05 7.94 0.77
C ARG A 430 21.57 7.82 0.42
N VAL A 431 20.79 7.60 1.46
CA VAL A 431 19.33 7.67 1.46
C VAL A 431 18.91 8.42 2.71
N PHE A 432 17.77 9.09 2.65
CA PHE A 432 17.18 9.77 3.81
C PHE A 432 15.67 9.56 3.79
N ARG A 433 15.09 9.40 4.98
CA ARG A 433 13.64 9.36 5.16
C ARG A 433 13.13 10.65 5.79
N MET A 434 12.15 11.28 5.16
CA MET A 434 11.40 12.38 5.77
C MET A 434 10.28 11.85 6.67
N PRO A 435 9.88 12.55 7.76
CA PRO A 435 8.97 11.99 8.78
C PRO A 435 7.63 11.44 8.27
N ALA A 436 7.07 12.03 7.21
CA ALA A 436 5.77 11.65 6.66
C ALA A 436 5.86 10.52 5.59
N GLU A 437 7.05 10.02 5.29
CA GLU A 437 7.27 9.08 4.20
C GLU A 437 7.02 7.63 4.62
N LEU A 438 6.34 6.88 3.75
CA LEU A 438 6.06 5.46 3.93
C LEU A 438 7.34 4.62 3.88
N PHE A 439 8.03 4.66 2.74
CA PHE A 439 9.19 3.81 2.49
C PHE A 439 10.40 4.27 3.31
N ALA A 440 10.96 3.33 4.08
CA ALA A 440 12.13 3.56 4.91
C ALA A 440 13.42 3.58 4.07
N GLU A 441 14.52 3.99 4.69
CA GLU A 441 15.85 3.98 4.07
C GLU A 441 16.23 2.61 3.52
N ASN A 442 15.94 1.54 4.28
CA ASN A 442 16.19 0.16 3.84
C ASN A 442 15.46 -0.18 2.53
N SER A 443 14.20 0.26 2.35
CA SER A 443 13.43 0.02 1.12
C SER A 443 14.10 0.68 -0.09
N TRP A 444 14.51 1.93 0.04
CA TRP A 444 15.23 2.66 -1.02
C TRP A 444 16.54 1.96 -1.39
N VAL A 445 17.32 1.52 -0.39
CA VAL A 445 18.59 0.81 -0.63
C VAL A 445 18.35 -0.54 -1.32
N GLN A 446 17.43 -1.37 -0.80
CA GLN A 446 17.16 -2.69 -1.36
C GLN A 446 16.65 -2.62 -2.80
N VAL A 447 15.72 -1.71 -3.10
CA VAL A 447 15.18 -1.56 -4.46
C VAL A 447 16.23 -0.98 -5.41
N MET A 448 16.96 0.07 -5.03
CA MET A 448 17.97 0.65 -5.93
C MET A 448 19.15 -0.30 -6.18
N LEU A 449 19.68 -0.97 -5.16
CA LEU A 449 20.71 -2.01 -5.34
C LEU A 449 20.18 -3.19 -6.16
N GLY A 450 18.98 -3.67 -5.82
CA GLY A 450 18.32 -4.79 -6.47
C GLY A 450 18.04 -4.53 -7.95
N GLN A 451 17.74 -3.28 -8.30
CA GLN A 451 17.53 -2.82 -9.67
C GLN A 451 18.80 -2.31 -10.36
N GLY A 452 19.97 -2.50 -9.76
CA GLY A 452 21.26 -2.39 -10.43
C GLY A 452 21.99 -1.06 -10.27
N ILE A 453 21.49 -0.13 -9.44
CA ILE A 453 22.26 1.06 -9.06
C ILE A 453 23.31 0.63 -8.04
N MET A 454 24.57 0.60 -8.47
CA MET A 454 25.70 0.54 -7.56
C MET A 454 26.22 1.95 -7.28
N PRO A 455 26.26 2.41 -6.02
CA PRO A 455 26.80 3.72 -5.71
C PRO A 455 28.27 3.87 -6.12
N ALA A 456 28.66 5.06 -6.57
CA ALA A 456 30.03 5.39 -6.94
C ALA A 456 30.94 5.59 -5.73
N GLN A 457 30.37 5.94 -4.58
CA GLN A 457 31.08 6.20 -3.33
C GLN A 457 30.31 5.67 -2.13
N HIS A 458 31.04 5.46 -1.03
CA HIS A 458 30.50 5.17 0.30
C HIS A 458 30.92 6.23 1.31
N HIS A 459 30.29 6.21 2.50
CA HIS A 459 30.64 7.11 3.59
C HIS A 459 32.00 6.75 4.20
N GLN A 460 32.88 7.73 4.42
CA GLN A 460 34.29 7.51 4.82
C GLN A 460 34.47 6.82 6.18
N THR A 461 33.46 6.87 7.05
CA THR A 461 33.46 6.08 8.31
C THR A 461 33.72 4.59 8.05
N ALA A 462 33.25 4.04 6.93
CA ALA A 462 33.49 2.64 6.58
C ALA A 462 34.97 2.36 6.24
N ASP A 463 35.76 3.37 5.85
CA ASP A 463 37.19 3.22 5.56
C ASP A 463 38.06 3.11 6.82
N LEU A 464 37.51 3.49 7.98
CA LEU A 464 38.23 3.45 9.26
C LEU A 464 38.45 2.02 9.78
N MET A 465 37.60 1.08 9.35
CA MET A 465 37.72 -0.33 9.74
C MET A 465 38.79 -1.02 8.90
N GLY A 466 39.74 -1.68 9.58
CA GLY A 466 40.66 -2.62 8.95
C GLY A 466 39.92 -3.88 8.46
N ASP A 467 40.58 -4.71 7.64
CA ASP A 467 39.94 -5.86 7.01
C ASP A 467 39.41 -6.89 8.03
N GLU A 468 40.17 -7.16 9.09
CA GLU A 468 39.76 -8.08 10.15
C GLU A 468 38.53 -7.56 10.91
N GLU A 469 38.50 -6.27 11.23
CA GLU A 469 37.39 -5.64 11.94
C GLU A 469 36.13 -5.62 11.09
N LEU A 470 36.25 -5.24 9.81
CA LEU A 470 35.13 -5.18 8.88
C LEU A 470 34.57 -6.58 8.58
N ALA A 471 35.45 -7.57 8.38
CA ALA A 471 35.04 -8.96 8.21
C ALA A 471 34.35 -9.50 9.47
N GLY A 472 34.88 -9.19 10.66
CA GLY A 472 34.27 -9.56 11.94
C GLY A 472 32.88 -8.95 12.11
N PHE A 473 32.72 -7.67 11.78
CA PHE A 473 31.44 -6.97 11.82
C PHE A 473 30.40 -7.59 10.87
N LEU A 474 30.76 -7.78 9.61
CA LEU A 474 29.87 -8.37 8.60
C LEU A 474 29.51 -9.82 8.96
N ASN A 475 30.50 -10.66 9.25
CA ASN A 475 30.25 -12.06 9.61
C ASN A 475 29.43 -12.19 10.90
N GLY A 476 29.68 -11.34 11.90
CA GLY A 476 28.91 -11.33 13.15
C GLY A 476 27.41 -11.12 12.91
N ILE A 477 27.05 -10.15 12.06
CA ILE A 477 25.66 -9.88 11.66
C ILE A 477 25.07 -11.09 10.94
N ARG A 478 25.73 -11.56 9.87
CA ARG A 478 25.24 -12.67 9.04
C ARG A 478 25.02 -13.93 9.86
N ASP A 479 25.97 -14.27 10.72
CA ASP A 479 25.91 -15.48 11.53
C ASP A 479 24.83 -15.39 12.61
N ALA A 480 24.56 -14.20 13.15
CA ALA A 480 23.43 -13.98 14.05
C ALA A 480 22.09 -14.21 13.35
N ILE A 481 21.93 -13.68 12.13
CA ILE A 481 20.73 -13.89 11.32
C ILE A 481 20.54 -15.38 11.01
N ASN A 482 21.58 -16.06 10.53
CA ASN A 482 21.51 -17.48 10.22
C ASN A 482 21.12 -18.32 11.45
N ARG A 483 21.67 -18.01 12.62
CA ARG A 483 21.27 -18.69 13.88
C ARG A 483 19.79 -18.50 14.20
N THR A 484 19.26 -17.28 14.03
CA THR A 484 17.84 -17.01 14.24
C THR A 484 16.97 -17.75 13.22
N VAL A 485 17.30 -17.69 11.92
CA VAL A 485 16.51 -18.31 10.85
C VAL A 485 16.39 -19.83 11.04
N ILE A 486 17.47 -20.52 11.41
CA ILE A 486 17.46 -21.98 11.63
C ILE A 486 16.50 -22.39 12.77
N GLN A 487 16.28 -21.51 13.76
CA GLN A 487 15.35 -21.76 14.87
C GLN A 487 13.89 -21.49 14.51
N LEU A 488 13.62 -20.75 13.43
CA LEU A 488 12.25 -20.48 12.99
C LEU A 488 11.64 -21.76 12.40
N PRO A 489 10.37 -22.07 12.70
CA PRO A 489 9.66 -23.15 12.03
C PRO A 489 9.39 -22.79 10.57
N SER A 490 9.02 -23.80 9.76
CA SER A 490 8.48 -23.51 8.42
C SER A 490 7.20 -22.68 8.55
N HIS A 491 6.95 -21.80 7.59
CA HIS A 491 5.78 -20.93 7.58
C HIS A 491 4.48 -21.74 7.66
N GLN A 492 4.39 -22.86 6.94
CA GLN A 492 3.22 -23.75 7.00
C GLN A 492 2.98 -24.31 8.40
N MET A 493 4.04 -24.78 9.08
CA MET A 493 3.94 -25.32 10.44
C MET A 493 3.59 -24.26 11.48
N TYR A 494 3.90 -22.99 11.23
CA TYR A 494 3.52 -21.89 12.13
C TYR A 494 2.06 -21.46 11.94
N MET A 495 1.53 -21.66 10.73
CA MET A 495 0.15 -21.33 10.36
C MET A 495 -0.86 -22.37 10.85
N GLU A 496 -0.45 -23.63 10.98
CA GLU A 496 -1.22 -24.76 11.54
C GLU A 496 -1.21 -24.76 13.06
#